data_AF-A0A7R9P5R4-F1
#
_entry.id   AF-A0A7R9P5R4-F1
#
_cell.length_a   1.000
_cell.length_b   1.000
_cell.length_c   1.000
_cell.angle_alpha   90.00
_cell.angle_beta   90.00
_cell.angle_gamma   90.00
#
_symmetry.space_group_name_H-M   'P 1'
#
loop_
_entity.id
_entity.type
_entity.pdbx_description
1 polymer ?
#
loop_
_entity_poly.entity_id
_entity_poly.type
_entity_poly.pdbx_seq_one_letter_code
_entity_poly.pdbx_strand_id
1 'polypeptide(L)'
;MITLYLSNFSYFDFLHEVLKNNLAVLFAGFTLIIVYVMIMLGQFNAVRQRVYLSLMAVSLVGQAILASYGLCFYMGFFWGPIHPILPFLLLGVGIDNTFVIVQCVDNIKQNDKGLNIPDRIALALEKAGVSITITSLTDILAFAVGTSSILVILSTITLFAVNVLCVIQVEQRFDPIWYLNPESYPIQFNDKLNQYFPQFGKRAGIYLGGVNYFEEEERLNKLFSLLKSNHYINNATVDFWYPSFKVWLSKRITGIGKVELEEVNPHLCGGRVENHLGKTTPSSPDKDSNPDLLVLGSRAQHDKRDSQLLHRGG
;
A
#
# COMPACT_ATOMS: atom_id res chain seq x y z
N MET A 1 -25.79 16.05 27.44
CA MET A 1 -25.59 17.41 26.93
C MET A 1 -24.50 18.06 27.77
N ILE A 2 -23.24 17.76 27.46
CA ILE A 2 -22.07 18.37 28.11
C ILE A 2 -21.47 19.28 27.06
N THR A 3 -21.89 20.53 27.07
CA THR A 3 -21.32 21.57 26.21
C THR A 3 -19.98 21.95 26.82
N LEU A 4 -18.90 21.46 26.21
CA LEU A 4 -17.51 21.84 26.51
C LEU A 4 -17.35 23.35 26.30
N TYR A 5 -17.43 24.11 27.37
CA TYR A 5 -16.87 25.46 27.44
C TYR A 5 -15.33 25.32 27.53
N LEU A 6 -14.69 24.96 26.42
CA LEU A 6 -13.26 25.19 26.26
C LEU A 6 -13.09 26.70 26.06
N SER A 7 -12.92 27.42 27.17
CA SER A 7 -12.61 28.84 27.11
C SER A 7 -11.19 29.02 26.55
N ASN A 8 -10.95 30.09 25.78
CA ASN A 8 -9.64 30.44 25.23
C ASN A 8 -8.51 30.47 26.29
N PHE A 9 -8.87 30.59 27.58
CA PHE A 9 -7.94 30.58 28.69
C PHE A 9 -7.29 29.20 28.91
N SER A 10 -8.06 28.10 28.80
CA SER A 10 -7.55 26.75 29.06
C SER A 10 -6.56 26.26 27.99
N TYR A 11 -6.73 26.70 26.73
CA TYR A 11 -5.76 26.43 25.66
C TYR A 11 -4.45 27.20 25.89
N PHE A 12 -4.55 28.45 26.35
CA PHE A 12 -3.37 29.28 26.64
C PHE A 12 -2.56 28.72 27.82
N ASP A 13 -3.24 28.25 28.87
CA ASP A 13 -2.59 27.62 30.03
C ASP A 13 -1.89 26.31 29.65
N PHE A 14 -2.56 25.44 28.89
CA PHE A 14 -1.96 24.19 28.37
C PHE A 14 -0.74 24.47 27.50
N LEU A 15 -0.84 25.45 26.59
CA LEU A 15 0.30 25.82 25.76
C LEU A 15 1.45 26.41 26.56
N HIS A 16 1.18 27.21 27.60
CA HIS A 16 2.21 27.78 28.44
C HIS A 16 2.96 26.68 29.23
N GLU A 17 2.24 25.65 29.69
CA GLU A 17 2.83 24.48 30.34
C GLU A 17 3.68 23.64 29.37
N VAL A 18 3.17 23.39 28.16
CA VAL A 18 3.92 22.70 27.10
C VAL A 18 5.17 23.49 26.71
N LEU A 19 5.09 24.82 26.58
CA LEU A 19 6.23 25.68 26.26
C LEU A 19 7.28 25.67 27.36
N LYS A 20 6.86 25.75 28.63
CA LYS A 20 7.79 25.76 29.77
C LYS A 20 8.55 24.44 29.89
N ASN A 21 7.87 23.32 29.64
CA ASN A 21 8.49 21.99 29.64
C ASN A 21 9.40 21.76 28.43
N ASN A 22 9.11 22.39 27.29
CA ASN A 22 9.89 22.24 26.05
C ASN A 22 10.90 23.38 25.80
N LEU A 23 11.09 24.28 26.74
CA LEU A 23 11.97 25.44 26.60
C LEU A 23 13.43 25.02 26.32
N ALA A 24 13.91 23.94 26.95
CA ALA A 24 15.22 23.38 26.65
C ALA A 24 15.33 22.84 25.22
N VAL A 25 14.29 22.18 24.71
CA VAL A 25 14.20 21.68 23.32
C VAL A 25 14.19 22.85 22.34
N LEU A 26 13.50 23.95 22.69
CA LEU A 26 13.40 25.16 21.89
C LEU A 26 14.76 25.87 21.78
N PHE A 27 15.50 26.03 22.89
CA PHE A 27 16.88 26.54 22.83
C PHE A 27 17.82 25.62 22.05
N ALA A 28 17.71 24.30 22.24
CA ALA A 28 18.50 23.34 21.47
C ALA A 28 18.20 23.44 19.96
N GLY A 29 16.94 23.63 19.57
CA GLY A 29 16.54 23.86 18.18
C GLY A 29 17.15 25.14 17.59
N PHE A 30 17.15 26.24 18.34
CA PHE A 30 17.77 27.49 17.87
C PHE A 30 19.28 27.33 17.68
N THR A 31 19.96 26.70 18.64
CA THR A 31 21.40 26.41 18.51
C THR A 31 21.68 25.52 17.32
N LEU A 32 20.88 24.48 17.08
CA LEU A 32 21.03 23.57 15.95
C LEU A 32 20.88 24.29 14.61
N ILE A 33 19.87 25.15 14.46
CA ILE A 33 19.66 25.89 13.20
C ILE A 33 20.78 26.92 12.98
N ILE A 34 21.24 27.62 14.01
CA ILE A 34 22.37 28.54 13.90
C ILE A 34 23.62 27.79 13.45
N VAL A 35 23.91 26.63 14.04
CA VAL A 35 25.04 25.77 13.63
C VAL A 35 24.86 25.26 12.20
N TYR A 36 23.65 24.82 11.83
CA TYR A 36 23.33 24.39 10.47
C TYR A 36 23.61 25.50 9.45
N VAL A 37 23.18 26.72 9.74
CA VAL A 37 23.40 27.89 8.88
C VAL A 37 24.89 28.23 8.78
N MET A 38 25.63 28.18 9.88
CA MET A 38 27.09 28.37 9.89
C MET A 38 27.80 27.35 9.01
N ILE A 39 27.37 26.09 9.06
CA ILE A 39 27.94 25.00 8.24
C ILE A 39 27.54 25.14 6.77
N MET A 40 26.29 25.49 6.46
CA MET A 40 25.81 25.57 5.08
C MET A 40 26.34 26.81 4.34
N LEU A 41 26.42 27.98 5.00
CA LEU A 41 27.05 29.18 4.43
C LEU A 41 28.58 29.10 4.48
N GLY A 42 29.11 28.38 5.47
CA GLY A 42 30.53 28.13 5.64
C GLY A 42 31.02 27.09 4.65
N GLN A 43 31.80 27.49 3.64
CA GLN A 43 32.48 26.51 2.81
C GLN A 43 33.35 25.58 3.67
N PHE A 44 33.29 24.26 3.45
CA PHE A 44 34.15 23.24 4.09
C PHE A 44 35.60 23.34 3.62
N ASN A 45 36.19 24.54 3.68
CA ASN A 45 37.57 24.76 3.30
C ASN A 45 38.28 25.45 4.47
N ALA A 46 39.04 24.67 5.25
CA ALA A 46 39.70 25.08 6.48
C ALA A 46 40.67 26.28 6.32
N VAL A 47 41.09 26.58 5.09
CA VAL A 47 42.05 27.64 4.76
C VAL A 47 41.36 28.98 4.42
N ARG A 48 40.03 29.00 4.19
CA ARG A 48 39.28 30.20 3.77
C ARG A 48 37.94 30.28 4.50
N GLN A 49 37.98 30.34 5.83
CA GLN A 49 36.80 30.32 6.68
C GLN A 49 35.90 31.54 6.45
N ARG A 50 34.67 31.30 5.94
CA ARG A 50 33.61 32.33 5.78
C ARG A 50 32.73 32.47 7.01
N VAL A 51 33.21 32.03 8.17
CA VAL A 51 32.43 31.99 9.42
C VAL A 51 31.92 33.38 9.81
N TYR A 52 32.74 34.42 9.64
CA TYR A 52 32.33 35.81 9.88
C TYR A 52 31.16 36.27 9.01
N LEU A 53 31.08 35.81 7.75
CA LEU A 53 29.97 36.12 6.86
C LEU A 53 28.67 35.52 7.38
N SER A 54 28.72 34.24 7.81
CA SER A 54 27.56 33.56 8.38
C SER A 54 27.11 34.15 9.72
N LEU A 55 28.06 34.57 10.58
CA LEU A 55 27.76 35.23 11.84
C LEU A 55 27.09 36.59 11.63
N MET A 56 27.58 37.41 10.70
CA MET A 56 26.93 38.68 10.37
C MET A 56 25.54 38.46 9.78
N ALA A 57 25.36 37.47 8.89
CA ALA A 57 24.06 37.17 8.30
C ALA A 57 23.01 36.79 9.35
N VAL A 58 23.33 35.85 10.25
CA VAL A 58 22.43 35.45 11.34
C VAL A 58 22.13 36.62 12.27
N SER A 59 23.15 37.44 12.58
CA SER A 59 22.97 38.62 13.44
C SER A 59 22.05 39.67 12.82
N LEU A 60 22.18 39.91 11.51
CA LEU A 60 21.31 40.84 10.76
C LEU A 60 19.85 40.36 10.77
N VAL A 61 19.62 39.07 10.52
CA VAL A 61 18.28 38.47 10.58
C VAL A 61 17.71 38.55 12.00
N GLY A 62 18.52 38.28 13.03
CA GLY A 62 18.13 38.43 14.42
C GLY A 62 17.73 39.86 14.79
N GLN A 63 18.50 40.86 14.35
CA GLN A 63 18.17 42.28 14.55
C GLN A 63 16.87 42.68 13.83
N ALA A 64 16.61 42.17 12.62
CA ALA A 64 15.38 42.42 11.90
C ALA A 64 14.15 41.84 12.63
N ILE A 65 14.27 40.62 13.16
CA ILE A 65 13.23 39.98 13.97
C ILE A 65 12.97 40.78 15.25
N LEU A 66 14.02 41.19 15.97
CA LEU A 66 13.90 42.02 17.18
C LEU A 66 13.23 43.37 16.88
N ALA A 67 13.60 44.03 15.78
CA ALA A 67 13.00 45.28 15.35
C ALA A 67 11.50 45.10 15.00
N SER A 68 11.15 44.00 14.32
CA SER A 68 9.76 43.67 14.00
C SER A 68 8.90 43.46 15.26
N TYR A 69 9.37 42.65 16.22
CA TYR A 69 8.67 42.50 17.50
C TYR A 69 8.55 43.81 18.28
N GLY A 70 9.61 44.63 18.29
CA GLY A 70 9.60 45.94 18.92
C GLY A 70 8.54 46.87 18.31
N LEU A 71 8.42 46.87 16.98
CA LEU A 71 7.41 47.64 16.27
C LEU A 71 5.99 47.12 16.55
N CYS A 72 5.77 45.80 16.55
CA CYS A 72 4.49 45.20 16.89
C CYS A 72 4.06 45.51 18.33
N PHE A 73 5.00 45.50 19.27
CA PHE A 73 4.76 45.89 20.65
C PHE A 73 4.40 47.38 20.77
N TYR A 74 5.11 48.25 20.05
CA TYR A 74 4.78 49.69 19.98
C TYR A 74 3.37 49.95 19.44
N MET A 75 2.91 49.15 18.46
CA MET A 75 1.56 49.24 17.90
C MET A 75 0.47 48.58 18.76
N GLY A 76 0.82 47.97 19.90
CA GLY A 76 -0.13 47.39 20.85
C GLY A 76 -0.67 46.00 20.47
N PHE A 77 0.03 45.24 19.60
CA PHE A 77 -0.39 43.87 19.26
C PHE A 77 -0.14 42.90 20.42
N PHE A 78 -1.13 42.03 20.68
CA PHE A 78 -1.10 41.07 21.79
C PHE A 78 -0.23 39.84 21.50
N TRP A 79 0.46 39.34 22.53
CA TRP A 79 1.32 38.17 22.45
C TRP A 79 0.50 36.87 22.34
N GLY A 80 0.47 36.29 21.15
CA GLY A 80 -0.28 35.08 20.85
C GLY A 80 0.54 33.78 21.00
N PRO A 81 -0.12 32.62 21.07
CA PRO A 81 0.52 31.31 21.27
C PRO A 81 1.49 30.87 20.16
N ILE A 82 1.44 31.49 18.97
CA ILE A 82 2.29 31.19 17.82
C ILE A 82 3.65 31.91 17.90
N HIS A 83 3.76 32.96 18.72
CA HIS A 83 4.94 33.82 18.80
C HIS A 83 6.25 33.08 19.15
N PRO A 84 6.27 32.02 19.96
CA PRO A 84 7.50 31.26 20.23
C PRO A 84 8.06 30.47 19.03
N ILE A 85 7.21 30.13 18.04
CA ILE A 85 7.62 29.39 16.84
C ILE A 85 8.05 30.33 15.71
N LEU A 86 7.54 31.54 15.71
CA LEU A 86 7.71 32.54 14.65
C LEU A 86 9.19 32.89 14.35
N PRO A 87 10.12 33.03 15.33
CA PRO A 87 11.50 33.36 15.02
C PRO A 87 12.23 32.23 14.29
N PHE A 88 11.82 30.97 14.46
CA PHE A 88 12.39 29.86 13.68
C PHE A 88 12.03 29.97 12.20
N LEU A 89 10.76 30.27 11.94
CA LEU A 89 10.24 30.44 10.59
C LEU A 89 10.89 31.66 9.91
N LEU A 90 10.94 32.80 10.61
CA LEU A 90 11.55 34.04 10.09
C LEU A 90 13.06 33.90 9.86
N LEU A 91 13.75 33.13 10.70
CA LEU A 91 15.18 32.87 10.53
C LEU A 91 15.42 32.00 9.28
N GLY A 92 14.59 30.98 9.03
CA GLY A 92 14.67 30.18 7.80
C GLY A 92 14.46 31.02 6.54
N VAL A 93 13.40 31.83 6.50
CA VAL A 93 13.08 32.70 5.37
C VAL A 93 14.16 33.78 5.16
N GLY A 94 14.62 34.44 6.23
CA GLY A 94 15.61 35.51 6.13
C GLY A 94 16.98 35.05 5.63
N ILE A 95 17.35 33.80 5.92
CA ILE A 95 18.65 33.24 5.52
C ILE A 95 18.67 32.80 4.06
N ASP A 96 17.53 32.41 3.48
CA ASP A 96 17.43 32.03 2.06
C ASP A 96 17.96 33.14 1.14
N ASN A 97 17.55 34.38 1.39
CA ASN A 97 18.05 35.55 0.67
C ASN A 97 19.57 35.72 0.78
N THR A 98 20.15 35.39 1.94
CA THR A 98 21.62 35.41 2.12
C THR A 98 22.30 34.34 1.26
N PHE A 99 21.73 33.14 1.18
CA PHE A 99 22.27 32.07 0.33
C PHE A 99 22.29 32.46 -1.14
N VAL A 100 21.21 33.07 -1.65
CA VAL A 100 21.14 33.54 -3.04
C VAL A 100 22.24 34.57 -3.32
N ILE A 101 22.45 35.55 -2.44
CA ILE A 101 23.52 36.55 -2.60
C ILE A 101 24.89 35.88 -2.63
N VAL A 102 25.18 35.00 -1.65
CA VAL A 102 26.48 34.33 -1.54
C VAL A 102 26.76 33.46 -2.77
N GLN A 103 25.75 32.76 -3.27
CA GLN A 103 25.86 31.92 -4.46
C GLN A 103 26.13 32.76 -5.71
N CYS A 104 25.45 33.88 -5.89
CA CYS A 104 25.71 34.80 -7.01
C CYS A 104 27.13 35.38 -6.96
N VAL A 105 27.58 35.81 -5.79
CA VAL A 105 28.95 36.32 -5.58
C VAL A 105 30.00 35.25 -5.90
N ASP A 106 29.75 34.00 -5.50
CA ASP A 106 30.66 32.89 -5.75
C ASP A 106 30.68 32.43 -7.21
N ASN A 107 29.52 32.43 -7.88
CA ASN A 107 29.42 32.13 -9.30
C ASN A 107 30.21 33.16 -10.14
N ILE A 108 30.04 34.46 -9.85
CA ILE A 108 30.79 35.52 -10.53
C ILE A 108 32.28 35.45 -10.21
N LYS A 109 32.66 35.12 -8.97
CA LYS A 109 34.08 34.93 -8.59
C LYS A 109 34.77 33.84 -9.41
N GLN A 110 34.06 32.78 -9.76
CA GLN A 110 34.63 31.66 -10.51
C GLN A 110 34.72 31.98 -12.00
N ASN A 111 33.69 32.60 -12.59
CA ASN A 111 33.62 32.91 -14.02
C ASN A 111 34.47 34.12 -14.42
N ASP A 112 34.50 35.18 -13.61
CA ASP A 112 35.15 36.44 -13.97
C ASP A 112 36.19 36.87 -12.92
N LYS A 113 37.40 36.30 -13.03
CA LYS A 113 38.52 36.57 -12.10
C LYS A 113 39.17 37.95 -12.29
N GLY A 114 38.87 38.64 -13.40
CA GLY A 114 39.52 39.90 -13.79
C GLY A 114 38.84 41.18 -13.29
N LEU A 115 37.62 41.11 -12.76
CA LEU A 115 36.90 42.29 -12.28
C LEU A 115 37.35 42.70 -10.86
N ASN A 116 37.33 44.00 -10.58
CA ASN A 116 37.58 44.53 -9.24
C ASN A 116 36.49 44.07 -8.26
N ILE A 117 36.84 44.04 -6.97
CA ILE A 117 35.91 43.65 -5.89
C ILE A 117 34.57 44.43 -5.93
N PRO A 118 34.54 45.78 -6.03
CA PRO A 118 33.27 46.52 -6.06
C PRO A 118 32.41 46.16 -7.29
N ASP A 119 33.01 46.06 -8.46
CA ASP A 119 32.30 45.74 -9.71
C ASP A 119 31.68 44.33 -9.65
N ARG A 120 32.38 43.39 -9.01
CA ARG A 120 31.87 42.02 -8.79
C ARG A 120 30.68 41.98 -7.84
N ILE A 121 30.71 42.79 -6.78
CA ILE A 121 29.58 42.87 -5.83
C ILE A 121 28.38 43.54 -6.51
N ALA A 122 28.60 44.60 -7.30
CA ALA A 122 27.54 45.27 -8.05
C ALA A 122 26.85 44.32 -9.03
N LEU A 123 27.62 43.58 -9.83
CA LEU A 123 27.09 42.59 -10.77
C LEU A 123 26.38 41.43 -10.07
N ALA A 124 26.88 41.00 -8.91
CA ALA A 124 26.22 39.97 -8.10
C ALA A 124 24.89 40.45 -7.54
N LEU A 125 24.83 41.70 -7.07
CA LEU A 125 23.62 42.30 -6.54
C LEU A 125 22.59 42.59 -7.64
N GLU A 126 23.03 42.94 -8.85
CA GLU A 126 22.15 43.10 -10.01
C GLU A 126 21.42 41.78 -10.34
N LYS A 127 22.17 40.67 -10.38
CA LYS A 127 21.60 39.33 -10.68
C LYS A 127 20.78 38.76 -9.52
N ALA A 128 21.31 38.85 -8.29
CA ALA A 128 20.63 38.33 -7.10
C ALA A 128 19.41 39.19 -6.72
N GLY A 129 19.47 40.50 -6.96
CA GLY A 129 18.46 41.47 -6.56
C GLY A 129 17.08 41.18 -7.15
N VAL A 130 17.00 40.82 -8.43
CA VAL A 130 15.73 40.45 -9.08
C VAL A 130 15.11 39.22 -8.41
N SER A 131 15.91 38.22 -8.04
CA SER A 131 15.40 37.05 -7.35
C SER A 131 14.90 37.39 -5.94
N ILE A 132 15.68 38.17 -5.19
CA ILE A 132 15.38 38.54 -3.80
C ILE A 132 14.10 39.39 -3.73
N THR A 133 13.87 40.31 -4.68
CA THR A 133 12.65 41.11 -4.69
C THR A 133 11.42 40.28 -4.97
N ILE A 134 11.51 39.31 -5.89
CA ILE A 134 10.42 38.36 -6.17
C ILE A 134 10.12 37.50 -4.94
N THR A 135 11.14 36.92 -4.31
CA THR A 135 10.98 36.11 -3.10
C THR A 135 10.35 36.93 -1.98
N SER A 136 10.88 38.13 -1.70
CA SER A 136 10.36 39.00 -0.64
C SER A 136 8.92 39.46 -0.88
N LEU A 137 8.57 39.78 -2.13
CA LEU A 137 7.20 40.15 -2.49
C LEU A 137 6.24 38.96 -2.33
N THR A 138 6.70 37.77 -2.72
CA THR A 138 5.93 36.52 -2.53
C THR A 138 5.73 36.23 -1.05
N ASP A 139 6.75 36.41 -0.21
CA ASP A 139 6.65 36.23 1.25
C ASP A 139 5.66 37.22 1.87
N ILE A 140 5.72 38.50 1.50
CA ILE A 140 4.76 39.52 1.97
C ILE A 140 3.34 39.11 1.59
N LEU A 141 3.12 38.69 0.34
CA LEU A 141 1.80 38.24 -0.12
C LEU A 141 1.37 36.98 0.62
N ALA A 142 2.26 36.02 0.84
CA ALA A 142 1.96 34.78 1.55
C ALA A 142 1.59 35.04 3.02
N PHE A 143 2.32 35.91 3.72
CA PHE A 143 1.98 36.31 5.08
C PHE A 143 0.69 37.14 5.13
N ALA A 144 0.48 38.07 4.18
CA ALA A 144 -0.75 38.85 4.09
C ALA A 144 -1.97 37.95 3.86
N VAL A 145 -1.88 37.00 2.92
CA VAL A 145 -2.89 35.96 2.69
C VAL A 145 -3.07 35.10 3.95
N GLY A 146 -1.99 34.74 4.64
CA GLY A 146 -2.03 33.97 5.88
C GLY A 146 -2.74 34.68 7.03
N THR A 147 -2.67 36.01 7.09
CA THR A 147 -3.48 36.80 8.05
C THR A 147 -4.96 36.84 7.70
N SER A 148 -5.32 36.60 6.43
CA SER A 148 -6.71 36.60 6.00
C SER A 148 -7.39 35.25 6.26
N SER A 149 -8.26 35.19 7.27
CA SER A 149 -8.99 33.97 7.63
C SER A 149 -9.83 33.40 6.48
N ILE A 150 -10.30 34.27 5.57
CA ILE A 150 -11.17 33.90 4.45
C ILE A 150 -10.45 32.98 3.46
N LEU A 151 -9.18 33.24 3.16
CA LEU A 151 -8.41 32.44 2.18
C LEU A 151 -8.01 31.08 2.74
N VAL A 152 -7.73 30.98 4.04
CA VAL A 152 -7.46 29.70 4.73
C VAL A 152 -8.72 28.83 4.75
N ILE A 153 -9.89 29.42 4.98
CA ILE A 153 -11.16 28.68 4.94
C ILE A 153 -11.45 28.19 3.52
N LEU A 154 -11.23 29.01 2.49
CA LEU A 154 -11.43 28.59 1.10
C LEU A 154 -10.46 27.49 0.66
N SER A 155 -9.18 27.58 1.04
CA SER A 155 -8.20 26.55 0.69
C SER A 155 -8.50 25.21 1.37
N THR A 156 -8.89 25.24 2.64
CA THR A 156 -9.27 24.03 3.39
C THR A 156 -10.54 23.38 2.85
N ILE A 157 -11.58 24.16 2.50
CA ILE A 157 -12.79 23.65 1.84
C ILE A 157 -12.43 22.99 0.49
N THR A 158 -11.57 23.63 -0.30
CA THR A 158 -11.18 23.12 -1.62
C THR A 158 -10.39 21.83 -1.50
N LEU A 159 -9.41 21.77 -0.60
CA LEU A 159 -8.63 20.55 -0.35
C LEU A 159 -9.49 19.40 0.19
N PHE A 160 -10.44 19.72 1.06
CA PHE A 160 -11.41 18.73 1.56
C PHE A 160 -12.29 18.19 0.43
N ALA A 161 -12.81 19.06 -0.44
CA ALA A 161 -13.62 18.65 -1.59
C ALA A 161 -12.83 17.75 -2.56
N VAL A 162 -11.57 18.10 -2.87
CA VAL A 162 -10.69 17.27 -3.71
C VAL A 162 -10.41 15.91 -3.05
N ASN A 163 -10.17 15.88 -1.74
CA ASN A 163 -9.94 14.63 -1.02
C ASN A 163 -11.17 13.71 -1.07
N VAL A 164 -12.36 14.25 -0.84
CA VAL A 164 -13.62 13.49 -0.93
C VAL A 164 -13.84 12.94 -2.34
N LEU A 165 -13.62 13.74 -3.38
CA LEU A 165 -13.72 13.28 -4.77
C LEU A 165 -12.73 12.15 -5.08
N CYS A 166 -11.49 12.27 -4.59
CA CYS A 166 -10.46 11.24 -4.77
C CYS A 166 -10.86 9.93 -4.07
N VAL A 167 -11.38 9.99 -2.85
CA VAL A 167 -11.86 8.81 -2.12
C VAL A 167 -13.03 8.13 -2.84
N ILE A 168 -13.96 8.90 -3.41
CA ILE A 168 -15.09 8.34 -4.18
C ILE A 168 -14.62 7.62 -5.45
N GLN A 169 -13.51 8.04 -6.04
CA GLN A 169 -12.93 7.42 -7.24
C GLN A 169 -12.13 6.14 -6.96
N VAL A 170 -11.93 5.76 -5.69
CA VAL A 170 -11.22 4.51 -5.35
C VAL A 170 -12.12 3.32 -5.67
N GLU A 171 -11.93 2.71 -6.84
CA GLU A 171 -12.54 1.44 -7.18
C GLU A 171 -11.91 0.31 -6.35
N GLN A 172 -12.71 -0.39 -5.54
CA GLN A 172 -12.28 -1.60 -4.85
C GLN A 172 -12.24 -2.78 -5.84
N ARG A 173 -11.14 -2.90 -6.59
CA ARG A 173 -10.84 -4.11 -7.37
C ARG A 173 -9.89 -4.99 -6.58
N PHE A 174 -10.41 -6.10 -6.08
CA PHE A 174 -9.60 -7.13 -5.44
C PHE A 174 -9.30 -8.26 -6.43
N ASP A 175 -8.11 -8.26 -7.00
CA ASP A 175 -7.59 -9.34 -7.83
C ASP A 175 -6.47 -10.07 -7.07
N PRO A 176 -6.69 -11.31 -6.59
CA PRO A 176 -5.66 -12.10 -5.89
C PRO A 176 -4.36 -12.26 -6.69
N ILE A 177 -4.45 -12.20 -8.03
CA ILE A 177 -3.33 -12.38 -8.96
C ILE A 177 -2.28 -11.27 -8.78
N TRP A 178 -2.68 -10.06 -8.36
CA TRP A 178 -1.75 -8.95 -8.13
C TRP A 178 -0.82 -9.14 -6.93
N TYR A 179 -1.14 -10.06 -6.02
CA TYR A 179 -0.29 -10.38 -4.88
C TYR A 179 0.81 -11.41 -5.21
N LEU A 180 0.74 -12.05 -6.38
CA LEU A 180 1.77 -12.98 -6.83
C LEU A 180 2.94 -12.24 -7.50
N ASN A 181 4.13 -12.84 -7.42
CA ASN A 181 5.33 -12.30 -8.09
C ASN A 181 5.10 -12.25 -9.61
N PRO A 182 5.32 -11.10 -10.30
CA PRO A 182 5.17 -10.96 -11.75
C PRO A 182 5.94 -12.01 -12.57
N GLU A 183 7.10 -12.45 -12.08
CA GLU A 183 7.94 -13.47 -12.74
C GLU A 183 7.46 -14.91 -12.48
N SER A 184 6.38 -15.10 -11.72
CA SER A 184 5.85 -16.42 -11.42
C SER A 184 5.10 -17.00 -12.63
N TYR A 185 5.31 -18.30 -12.85
CA TYR A 185 4.63 -19.07 -13.90
C TYR A 185 3.10 -18.86 -13.95
N PRO A 186 2.35 -18.82 -12.81
CA PRO A 186 0.91 -18.63 -12.83
C PRO A 186 0.44 -17.32 -13.47
N ILE A 187 1.18 -16.22 -13.27
CA ILE A 187 0.85 -14.92 -13.88
C ILE A 187 1.10 -15.00 -15.38
N GLN A 188 2.30 -15.45 -15.80
CA GLN A 188 2.64 -15.56 -17.22
C GLN A 188 1.66 -16.48 -17.97
N PHE A 189 1.27 -17.59 -17.35
CA PHE A 189 0.27 -18.50 -17.90
C PHE A 189 -1.11 -17.82 -18.02
N ASN A 190 -1.58 -17.14 -16.97
CA ASN A 190 -2.87 -16.45 -16.99
C ASN A 190 -2.91 -15.31 -18.02
N ASP A 191 -1.82 -14.56 -18.17
CA ASP A 191 -1.71 -13.47 -19.15
C ASP A 191 -1.76 -14.02 -20.58
N LYS A 192 -1.04 -15.12 -20.85
CA LYS A 192 -1.11 -15.82 -22.13
C LYS A 192 -2.50 -16.41 -22.39
N LEU A 193 -3.15 -16.97 -21.36
CA LEU A 193 -4.50 -17.49 -21.46
C LEU A 193 -5.50 -16.38 -21.82
N ASN A 194 -5.43 -15.22 -21.16
CA ASN A 194 -6.29 -14.08 -21.45
C ASN A 194 -6.02 -13.47 -22.83
N GLN A 195 -4.77 -13.50 -23.28
CA GLN A 195 -4.37 -13.01 -24.60
C GLN A 195 -4.91 -13.88 -25.75
N TYR A 196 -4.80 -15.21 -25.63
CA TYR A 196 -5.15 -16.14 -26.72
C TYR A 196 -6.56 -16.74 -26.60
N PHE A 197 -7.12 -16.83 -25.39
CA PHE A 197 -8.39 -17.50 -25.10
C PHE A 197 -9.35 -16.65 -24.24
N PRO A 198 -9.67 -15.40 -24.63
CA PRO A 198 -10.52 -14.50 -23.82
C PRO A 198 -11.97 -15.00 -23.67
N GLN A 199 -12.43 -15.87 -24.57
CA GLN A 199 -13.79 -16.45 -24.54
C GLN A 199 -13.93 -17.59 -23.52
N PHE A 200 -12.81 -18.19 -23.12
CA PHE A 200 -12.78 -19.23 -22.11
C PHE A 200 -12.55 -18.56 -20.76
N GLY A 201 -13.64 -18.16 -20.11
CA GLY A 201 -13.61 -17.59 -18.77
C GLY A 201 -12.95 -18.53 -17.74
N LYS A 202 -12.82 -18.08 -16.49
CA LYS A 202 -12.19 -18.86 -15.42
C LYS A 202 -13.00 -20.13 -15.13
N ARG A 203 -12.31 -21.26 -14.96
CA ARG A 203 -12.95 -22.53 -14.57
C ARG A 203 -13.34 -22.46 -13.09
N ALA A 204 -14.61 -22.71 -12.80
CA ALA A 204 -15.13 -22.80 -11.44
C ALA A 204 -15.77 -24.18 -11.21
N GLY A 205 -15.45 -24.80 -10.08
CA GLY A 205 -16.07 -26.04 -9.64
C GLY A 205 -17.06 -25.76 -8.52
N ILE A 206 -18.30 -26.23 -8.66
CA ILE A 206 -19.31 -26.17 -7.60
C ILE A 206 -19.33 -27.53 -6.93
N TYR A 207 -18.94 -27.58 -5.65
CA TYR A 207 -18.96 -28.79 -4.84
C TYR A 207 -20.17 -28.76 -3.91
N LEU A 208 -20.96 -29.83 -3.93
CA LEU A 208 -22.13 -29.99 -3.08
C LEU A 208 -21.79 -30.97 -1.95
N GLY A 209 -21.98 -30.54 -0.70
CA GLY A 209 -21.80 -31.37 0.49
C GLY A 209 -23.15 -31.77 1.09
N GLY A 210 -23.29 -33.02 1.53
CA GLY A 210 -24.47 -33.49 2.26
C GLY A 210 -25.75 -33.67 1.43
N VAL A 211 -25.63 -33.80 0.11
CA VAL A 211 -26.78 -33.95 -0.81
C VAL A 211 -27.05 -35.42 -1.11
N ASN A 212 -28.29 -35.87 -0.89
CA ASN A 212 -28.77 -37.18 -1.34
C ASN A 212 -29.20 -37.10 -2.81
N TYR A 213 -28.30 -37.50 -3.71
CA TYR A 213 -28.52 -37.41 -5.17
C TYR A 213 -29.79 -38.12 -5.68
N PHE A 214 -30.18 -39.22 -5.03
CA PHE A 214 -31.36 -40.01 -5.42
C PHE A 214 -32.68 -39.38 -4.95
N GLU A 215 -32.69 -38.77 -3.76
CA GLU A 215 -33.90 -38.15 -3.20
C GLU A 215 -34.13 -36.73 -3.76
N GLU A 216 -33.04 -35.99 -4.03
CA GLU A 216 -33.09 -34.58 -4.41
C GLU A 216 -32.82 -34.35 -5.91
N GLU A 217 -33.12 -35.35 -6.75
CA GLU A 217 -32.85 -35.29 -8.19
C GLU A 217 -33.47 -34.04 -8.86
N GLU A 218 -34.73 -33.73 -8.57
CA GLU A 218 -35.44 -32.63 -9.21
C GLU A 218 -34.77 -31.28 -8.89
N ARG A 219 -34.28 -31.12 -7.66
CA ARG A 219 -33.56 -29.92 -7.22
C ARG A 219 -32.22 -29.79 -7.94
N LEU A 220 -31.50 -30.89 -8.14
CA LEU A 220 -30.24 -30.93 -8.87
C LEU A 220 -30.43 -30.61 -10.36
N ASN A 221 -31.46 -31.16 -10.99
CA ASN A 221 -31.80 -30.87 -12.38
C ASN A 221 -32.21 -29.40 -12.56
N LYS A 222 -32.94 -28.82 -11.59
CA LYS A 222 -33.29 -27.40 -11.56
C LYS A 222 -32.07 -26.51 -11.38
N LEU A 223 -31.13 -26.87 -10.50
CA LEU A 223 -29.87 -26.14 -10.34
C LEU A 223 -29.06 -26.17 -11.65
N PHE A 224 -28.98 -27.31 -12.31
CA PHE A 224 -28.27 -27.47 -13.57
C PHE A 224 -28.88 -26.63 -14.70
N SER A 225 -30.21 -26.57 -14.81
CA SER A 225 -30.87 -25.73 -15.81
C SER A 225 -30.68 -24.24 -15.53
N LEU A 226 -30.69 -23.81 -14.27
CA LEU A 226 -30.39 -22.44 -13.88
C LEU A 226 -28.95 -22.05 -14.24
N LEU A 227 -27.97 -22.91 -13.96
CA LEU A 227 -26.57 -22.68 -14.32
C LEU A 227 -26.37 -22.52 -15.83
N LYS A 228 -27.04 -23.35 -16.64
CA LYS A 228 -26.99 -23.26 -18.11
C LYS A 228 -27.65 -22.00 -18.67
N SER A 229 -28.64 -21.45 -17.96
CA SER A 229 -29.38 -20.26 -18.39
C SER A 229 -28.65 -18.93 -18.11
N ASN A 230 -27.58 -18.95 -17.30
CA ASN A 230 -26.89 -17.73 -16.86
C ASN A 230 -25.97 -17.16 -17.94
N HIS A 231 -26.09 -15.86 -18.23
CA HIS A 231 -25.28 -15.15 -19.23
C HIS A 231 -23.77 -15.15 -18.94
N TYR A 232 -23.36 -15.23 -17.67
CA TYR A 232 -21.94 -15.25 -17.29
C TYR A 232 -21.29 -16.64 -17.42
N ILE A 233 -22.07 -17.69 -17.67
CA ILE A 233 -21.59 -19.06 -17.74
C ILE A 233 -21.70 -19.54 -19.19
N ASN A 234 -20.61 -20.03 -19.75
CA ASN A 234 -20.64 -20.64 -21.07
C ASN A 234 -21.44 -21.95 -21.00
N ASN A 235 -22.61 -21.96 -21.63
CA ASN A 235 -23.57 -23.07 -21.59
C ASN A 235 -23.01 -24.39 -22.15
N ALA A 236 -22.03 -24.33 -23.06
CA ALA A 236 -21.44 -25.48 -23.71
C ALA A 236 -20.39 -26.20 -22.83
N THR A 237 -19.90 -25.54 -21.77
CA THR A 237 -18.84 -26.08 -20.91
C THR A 237 -19.33 -26.51 -19.52
N VAL A 238 -20.63 -26.44 -19.25
CA VAL A 238 -21.21 -26.91 -17.99
C VAL A 238 -21.35 -28.43 -18.02
N ASP A 239 -20.45 -29.11 -17.31
CA ASP A 239 -20.48 -30.56 -17.14
C ASP A 239 -21.11 -30.94 -15.79
N PHE A 240 -22.12 -31.82 -15.84
CA PHE A 240 -22.74 -32.41 -14.66
C PHE A 240 -22.81 -33.92 -14.83
N TRP A 241 -22.07 -34.63 -13.98
CA TRP A 241 -21.85 -36.07 -14.14
C TRP A 241 -23.10 -36.93 -13.87
N TYR A 242 -24.01 -36.46 -13.02
CA TYR A 242 -25.12 -37.28 -12.50
C TYR A 242 -26.12 -37.74 -13.59
N PRO A 243 -26.60 -36.88 -14.50
CA PRO A 243 -27.43 -37.31 -15.63
C PRO A 243 -26.72 -38.34 -16.52
N SER A 244 -25.44 -38.11 -16.84
CA SER A 244 -24.62 -39.02 -17.65
C SER A 244 -24.44 -40.38 -16.96
N PHE A 245 -24.25 -40.39 -15.64
CA PHE A 245 -24.17 -41.60 -14.83
C PHE A 245 -25.48 -42.40 -14.87
N LYS A 246 -26.64 -41.75 -14.83
CA LYS A 246 -27.93 -42.44 -14.94
C LYS A 246 -28.13 -43.07 -16.33
N VAL A 247 -27.74 -42.38 -17.40
CA VAL A 247 -27.76 -42.93 -18.76
C VAL A 247 -26.83 -44.14 -18.89
N TRP A 248 -25.65 -44.08 -18.27
CA TRP A 248 -24.74 -45.22 -18.22
C TRP A 248 -25.33 -46.39 -17.43
N LEU A 249 -25.93 -46.11 -16.26
CA LEU A 249 -26.53 -47.13 -15.39
C LEU A 249 -27.68 -47.85 -16.10
N SER A 250 -28.58 -47.10 -16.76
CA SER A 250 -29.69 -47.70 -17.52
C SER A 250 -29.18 -48.58 -18.65
N LYS A 251 -28.19 -48.14 -19.42
CA LYS A 251 -27.57 -48.93 -20.49
C LYS A 251 -26.99 -50.25 -19.98
N ARG A 252 -26.41 -50.25 -18.78
CA ARG A 252 -25.84 -51.46 -18.16
C ARG A 252 -26.92 -52.43 -17.69
N ILE A 253 -27.97 -51.93 -17.04
CA ILE A 253 -29.10 -52.74 -16.57
C ILE A 253 -29.84 -53.39 -17.76
N THR A 254 -30.08 -52.64 -18.83
CA THR A 254 -30.71 -53.19 -20.05
C THR A 254 -29.78 -54.16 -20.80
N GLY A 255 -28.45 -53.98 -20.68
CA GLY A 255 -27.47 -54.93 -21.19
C GLY A 255 -27.46 -56.26 -20.44
N ILE A 256 -27.65 -56.23 -19.12
CA ILE A 256 -27.80 -57.42 -18.28
C ILE A 256 -29.13 -58.13 -18.60
N GLY A 257 -30.21 -57.37 -18.82
CA GLY A 257 -31.50 -57.91 -19.24
C GLY A 257 -31.54 -58.57 -20.62
N LYS A 258 -30.49 -58.43 -21.45
CA LYS A 258 -30.33 -59.20 -22.70
C LYS A 258 -29.58 -60.52 -22.52
N VAL A 259 -28.75 -60.64 -21.48
CA VAL A 259 -28.04 -61.89 -21.15
C VAL A 259 -28.98 -62.89 -20.47
N GLU A 260 -30.02 -62.39 -19.79
CA GLU A 260 -30.97 -63.21 -19.02
C GLU A 260 -32.23 -63.63 -19.81
N LEU A 261 -32.25 -63.43 -21.14
CA LEU A 261 -33.38 -63.83 -22.01
C LEU A 261 -33.13 -65.08 -22.86
N GLU A 262 -32.00 -65.78 -22.69
CA GLU A 262 -31.71 -67.03 -23.43
C GLU A 262 -31.66 -68.30 -22.55
N GLU A 263 -31.89 -68.21 -21.25
CA GLU A 263 -32.18 -69.38 -20.43
C GLU A 263 -33.30 -69.06 -19.44
N VAL A 264 -34.48 -69.64 -19.66
CA VAL A 264 -35.34 -70.33 -18.68
C VAL A 264 -36.72 -70.51 -19.30
N ASN A 265 -36.96 -71.72 -19.82
CA ASN A 265 -38.28 -72.24 -20.18
C ASN A 265 -38.82 -73.01 -18.95
N PRO A 266 -39.89 -72.56 -18.26
CA PRO A 266 -40.27 -73.15 -16.98
C PRO A 266 -41.33 -74.24 -17.16
N HIS A 267 -40.89 -75.44 -17.53
CA HIS A 267 -41.63 -76.67 -17.25
C HIS A 267 -40.65 -77.71 -16.74
N LEU A 268 -40.53 -77.83 -15.42
CA LEU A 268 -40.73 -79.09 -14.69
C LEU A 268 -40.44 -78.89 -13.18
N CYS A 269 -41.50 -79.16 -12.41
CA CYS A 269 -41.57 -79.83 -11.13
C CYS A 269 -40.47 -79.64 -10.07
N GLY A 270 -40.97 -79.39 -8.85
CA GLY A 270 -40.17 -79.28 -7.64
C GLY A 270 -39.40 -80.54 -7.28
N GLY A 271 -38.30 -80.28 -6.57
CA GLY A 271 -37.48 -81.27 -5.91
C GLY A 271 -36.72 -80.57 -4.78
N ARG A 272 -37.06 -80.94 -3.55
CA ARG A 272 -36.33 -80.67 -2.31
C ARG A 272 -34.89 -81.18 -2.45
N VAL A 273 -33.91 -80.53 -1.82
CA VAL A 273 -32.82 -81.12 -0.99
C VAL A 273 -31.69 -80.09 -0.74
N GLU A 274 -31.53 -79.82 0.56
CA GLU A 274 -30.36 -79.53 1.41
C GLU A 274 -29.04 -78.91 0.89
N ASN A 275 -28.65 -77.88 1.65
CA ASN A 275 -27.32 -77.48 2.13
C ASN A 275 -26.10 -78.31 1.67
N HIS A 276 -25.10 -77.64 1.09
CA HIS A 276 -23.69 -77.94 1.38
C HIS A 276 -22.79 -76.70 1.36
N LEU A 277 -22.10 -76.56 2.49
CA LEU A 277 -20.97 -75.69 2.80
C LEU A 277 -19.72 -76.12 2.00
N GLY A 278 -18.96 -75.21 1.38
CA GLY A 278 -17.70 -75.61 0.74
C GLY A 278 -16.95 -74.51 -0.01
N LYS A 279 -15.85 -74.05 0.58
CA LYS A 279 -14.87 -73.08 0.05
C LYS A 279 -14.16 -73.59 -1.20
N THR A 280 -13.82 -72.69 -2.14
CA THR A 280 -12.55 -72.68 -2.90
C THR A 280 -12.41 -71.41 -3.75
N THR A 281 -11.53 -70.48 -3.35
CA THR A 281 -10.59 -69.84 -4.30
C THR A 281 -9.44 -70.84 -4.55
N PRO A 282 -8.46 -70.61 -5.44
CA PRO A 282 -8.19 -69.47 -6.34
C PRO A 282 -7.87 -69.89 -7.79
N SER A 283 -7.79 -68.95 -8.74
CA SER A 283 -6.70 -68.86 -9.76
C SER A 283 -7.09 -67.95 -10.94
N SER A 284 -6.39 -66.83 -11.07
CA SER A 284 -5.93 -66.30 -12.37
C SER A 284 -4.64 -67.06 -12.73
N PRO A 285 -4.26 -67.26 -14.01
CA PRO A 285 -3.38 -66.30 -14.72
C PRO A 285 -3.70 -66.27 -16.24
N ASP A 286 -3.12 -65.51 -17.17
CA ASP A 286 -1.82 -64.86 -17.39
C ASP A 286 -2.08 -63.76 -18.47
N LYS A 287 -1.51 -62.55 -18.37
CA LYS A 287 -0.22 -62.09 -18.96
C LYS A 287 -0.12 -62.13 -20.48
N ASP A 288 0.03 -60.94 -21.06
CA ASP A 288 1.20 -60.45 -21.81
C ASP A 288 0.88 -58.99 -22.20
N SER A 289 1.67 -57.94 -21.96
CA SER A 289 3.11 -57.80 -22.09
C SER A 289 3.63 -56.50 -21.41
N ASN A 290 4.87 -56.60 -20.94
CA ASN A 290 5.75 -55.75 -20.10
C ASN A 290 6.33 -54.50 -20.84
N PRO A 291 7.37 -53.78 -20.34
CA PRO A 291 7.67 -53.09 -19.06
C PRO A 291 7.70 -51.54 -19.24
N ASP A 292 7.57 -50.69 -18.23
CA ASP A 292 8.71 -50.09 -17.51
C ASP A 292 8.16 -49.10 -16.46
N LEU A 293 8.92 -48.94 -15.37
CA LEU A 293 8.84 -47.84 -14.39
C LEU A 293 7.68 -47.90 -13.36
N LEU A 294 7.94 -48.52 -12.22
CA LEU A 294 7.86 -47.88 -10.88
C LEU A 294 8.06 -48.93 -9.79
N VAL A 295 9.28 -48.98 -9.25
CA VAL A 295 9.59 -49.66 -8.00
C VAL A 295 10.04 -48.59 -7.00
N LEU A 296 9.63 -48.81 -5.75
CA LEU A 296 10.04 -48.17 -4.50
C LEU A 296 9.26 -46.89 -4.17
N GLY A 297 8.42 -46.81 -3.13
CA GLY A 297 8.39 -47.59 -1.90
C GLY A 297 8.83 -46.73 -0.73
N SER A 298 7.85 -46.44 0.13
CA SER A 298 8.00 -46.31 1.59
C SER A 298 8.45 -44.98 2.23
N ARG A 299 7.54 -44.51 3.09
CA ARG A 299 7.74 -44.14 4.52
C ARG A 299 8.54 -42.87 4.90
N ALA A 300 7.77 -41.97 5.52
CA ALA A 300 7.88 -41.54 6.92
C ALA A 300 8.86 -40.42 7.33
N GLN A 301 8.48 -39.81 8.48
CA GLN A 301 9.11 -38.75 9.31
C GLN A 301 8.65 -37.33 8.93
N HIS A 302 7.90 -36.55 9.73
CA HIS A 302 7.66 -36.48 11.18
C HIS A 302 8.94 -36.44 12.04
N ASP A 303 9.42 -35.21 12.30
CA ASP A 303 10.35 -34.79 13.35
C ASP A 303 10.15 -33.27 13.50
N LYS A 304 9.40 -32.70 14.46
CA LYS A 304 9.62 -32.60 15.91
C LYS A 304 11.08 -32.33 16.31
N ARG A 305 11.48 -31.06 16.31
CA ARG A 305 12.57 -30.60 17.18
C ARG A 305 12.04 -29.68 18.27
N ASP A 306 11.90 -30.29 19.43
CA ASP A 306 11.78 -29.70 20.74
C ASP A 306 13.18 -29.41 21.33
N SER A 307 13.29 -28.26 22.00
CA SER A 307 14.01 -28.08 23.28
C SER A 307 15.55 -27.88 23.37
N GLN A 308 15.88 -26.82 24.13
CA GLN A 308 17.06 -26.55 24.98
C GLN A 308 18.34 -25.94 24.39
N LEU A 309 18.57 -24.67 24.77
CA LEU A 309 19.80 -24.09 25.34
C LEU A 309 19.38 -22.71 25.91
N LEU A 310 18.87 -22.57 27.14
CA LEU A 310 19.60 -22.47 28.42
C LEU A 310 20.78 -21.48 28.39
N HIS A 311 20.56 -20.32 29.04
CA HIS A 311 21.48 -19.55 29.87
C HIS A 311 22.90 -19.24 29.37
N ARG A 312 23.17 -17.95 29.19
CA ARG A 312 24.28 -17.28 29.92
C ARG A 312 24.05 -15.77 30.01
N GLY A 313 23.82 -15.31 31.23
CA GLY A 313 24.25 -13.99 31.66
C GLY A 313 25.72 -14.07 32.10
N GLY A 314 26.44 -12.98 31.93
CA GLY A 314 27.86 -12.81 32.18
C GLY A 314 28.42 -11.73 31.27
#